data_AF-A0A520JLC3-F1
#
_entry.id   AF-A0A520JLC3-F1
#
_cell.length_a   1.000
_cell.length_b   1.000
_cell.length_c   1.000
_cell.angle_alpha   90.00
_cell.angle_beta   90.00
_cell.angle_gamma   90.00
#
_symmetry.space_group_name_H-M   'P 1'
#
loop_
_entity.id
_entity.type
_entity.pdbx_description
1 polymer ?
#
loop_
_entity_poly.entity_id
_entity_poly.type
_entity_poly.pdbx_seq_one_letter_code
_entity_poly.pdbx_strand_id
1 'polypeptide(L)'
;MASIKNLGFLAQLRSDASNHVIRYRSGKVKQSGRGLVFWFRPETASIAELPMDDREMAVFVKGRSQDFQSVAIQGTLTWHVADPELLASRVDFSLGLLTGAYKSEPIQRIET
;
A
#
# COMPACT_ATOMS: atom_id res chain seq x y z
N MET A 1 3.63 -8.53 -6.89
CA MET A 1 4.32 -7.21 -6.85
C MET A 1 4.34 -6.64 -8.24
N ALA A 2 3.93 -5.39 -8.42
CA ALA A 2 3.88 -4.78 -9.74
C ALA A 2 5.27 -4.72 -10.38
N SER A 3 5.36 -5.13 -11.64
CA SER A 3 6.58 -5.06 -12.43
C SER A 3 6.56 -3.80 -13.29
N ILE A 4 7.60 -2.96 -13.15
CA ILE A 4 7.79 -1.75 -13.96
C ILE A 4 8.89 -1.99 -14.97
N LYS A 5 8.57 -1.77 -16.26
CA LYS A 5 9.54 -1.81 -17.36
C LYS A 5 9.70 -0.40 -17.92
N ASN A 6 10.87 0.20 -17.71
CA ASN A 6 11.20 1.53 -18.20
C ASN A 6 11.75 1.46 -19.65
N LEU A 7 11.15 2.23 -20.56
CA LEU A 7 11.58 2.45 -21.95
C LEU A 7 11.80 3.96 -22.18
N GLY A 8 12.87 4.49 -21.60
CA GLY A 8 13.22 5.91 -21.70
C GLY A 8 12.11 6.81 -21.14
N PHE A 9 11.36 7.47 -22.03
CA PHE A 9 10.30 8.44 -21.67
C PHE A 9 8.96 7.81 -21.27
N LEU A 10 8.79 6.50 -21.52
CA LEU A 10 7.59 5.73 -21.24
C LEU A 10 7.93 4.53 -20.38
N ALA A 11 7.08 4.23 -19.41
CA ALA A 11 7.19 3.05 -18.59
C ALA A 11 5.89 2.25 -18.65
N GLN A 12 6.01 0.93 -18.61
CA GLN A 12 4.88 0.03 -18.49
C GLN A 12 4.84 -0.52 -17.07
N LEU A 13 3.70 -0.40 -16.39
CA LEU A 13 3.45 -1.10 -15.14
C LEU A 13 2.48 -2.25 -15.42
N ARG A 14 2.84 -3.43 -14.90
CA ARG A 14 1.98 -4.62 -14.83
C ARG A 14 1.74 -4.95 -13.37
N SER A 15 0.50 -4.83 -12.91
CA SER A 15 0.10 -5.27 -11.59
C SER A 15 -0.28 -6.74 -11.60
N ASP A 16 0.04 -7.45 -10.51
CA ASP A 16 -0.56 -8.74 -10.22
C ASP A 16 -2.00 -8.56 -9.70
N ALA A 17 -2.79 -9.63 -9.73
CA ALA A 17 -4.18 -9.61 -9.25
C ALA A 17 -4.30 -9.54 -7.73
N SER A 18 -3.25 -9.90 -6.99
CA SER A 18 -3.17 -9.77 -5.51
C SER A 18 -3.00 -8.32 -5.04
N ASN A 19 -2.64 -7.41 -5.95
CA ASN A 19 -2.42 -6.00 -5.62
C ASN A 19 -3.41 -5.10 -6.38
N HIS A 20 -3.87 -4.06 -5.68
CA HIS A 20 -4.69 -3.00 -6.26
C HIS A 20 -3.81 -1.81 -6.59
N VAL A 21 -3.88 -1.32 -7.83
CA VAL A 21 -3.05 -0.22 -8.29
C VAL A 21 -3.89 0.98 -8.64
N ILE A 22 -3.47 2.14 -8.15
CA ILE A 22 -4.11 3.42 -8.41
C ILE A 22 -3.10 4.33 -9.12
N ARG A 23 -3.44 4.76 -10.33
CA ARG A 23 -2.68 5.73 -11.11
C ARG A 23 -3.24 7.12 -10.92
N TYR A 24 -2.41 8.01 -10.41
CA TYR A 24 -2.66 9.44 -10.33
C TYR A 24 -1.91 10.19 -11.43
N ARG A 25 -2.53 11.25 -11.95
CA ARG A 25 -1.89 12.22 -12.84
C ARG A 25 -2.42 13.61 -12.53
N SER A 26 -1.53 14.56 -12.28
CA SER A 26 -1.89 15.94 -11.95
C SER A 26 -2.91 16.02 -10.80
N GLY A 27 -2.69 15.22 -9.74
CA GLY A 27 -3.53 15.20 -8.54
C GLY A 27 -4.89 14.50 -8.67
N LYS A 28 -5.21 13.87 -9.81
CA LYS A 28 -6.47 13.15 -10.02
C LYS A 28 -6.25 11.67 -10.30
N VAL A 29 -7.13 10.81 -9.78
CA VAL A 29 -7.18 9.39 -10.14
C VAL A 29 -7.52 9.27 -11.62
N LYS A 30 -6.71 8.53 -12.36
CA LYS A 30 -6.93 8.22 -13.79
C LYS A 30 -7.36 6.78 -14.00
N GLN A 31 -6.80 5.84 -13.24
CA GLN A 31 -7.13 4.42 -13.31
C GLN A 31 -6.96 3.82 -11.91
N SER A 32 -7.85 2.91 -11.53
CA SER A 32 -7.88 2.24 -10.23
C SER A 32 -8.39 0.81 -10.45
N GLY A 33 -7.68 -0.20 -9.95
CA GLY A 33 -8.10 -1.60 -10.13
C GLY A 33 -6.99 -2.62 -9.87
N ARG A 34 -7.39 -3.90 -9.80
CA ARG A 34 -6.51 -5.05 -9.62
C ARG A 34 -6.05 -5.61 -10.96
N GLY A 35 -4.83 -6.14 -11.03
CA GLY A 35 -4.31 -6.78 -12.24
C GLY A 35 -4.19 -5.86 -13.46
N LEU A 36 -4.19 -4.54 -13.25
CA LEU A 36 -4.14 -3.58 -14.34
C LEU A 36 -2.76 -3.57 -15.02
N VAL A 37 -2.79 -3.39 -16.34
CA VAL A 37 -1.60 -3.15 -17.14
C VAL A 37 -1.78 -1.82 -17.87
N PHE A 38 -0.86 -0.89 -17.67
CA PHE A 38 -0.93 0.41 -18.33
C PHE A 38 0.44 1.01 -18.58
N TRP A 39 0.49 1.88 -19.60
CA TRP A 39 1.63 2.72 -19.89
C TRP A 39 1.48 4.08 -19.19
N PHE A 40 2.60 4.62 -18.73
CA PHE A 40 2.65 5.91 -18.05
C PHE A 40 3.98 6.63 -18.31
N ARG A 41 4.02 7.93 -18.03
CA ARG A 41 5.26 8.74 -18.07
C ARG A 41 5.77 8.92 -16.64
N PRO A 42 6.97 8.42 -16.29
CA PRO A 42 7.49 8.48 -14.92
C PRO A 42 7.57 9.89 -14.31
N GLU A 43 7.80 10.92 -15.12
CA GLU A 43 7.94 12.31 -14.64
C GLU A 43 6.62 12.96 -14.18
N THR A 44 5.47 12.47 -14.65
CA THR A 44 4.16 13.13 -14.43
C THR A 44 3.11 12.23 -13.78
N ALA A 45 3.41 10.94 -13.65
CA ALA A 45 2.55 10.00 -12.98
C ALA A 45 2.92 9.89 -11.50
N SER A 46 1.94 9.55 -10.69
CA SER A 46 2.17 8.92 -9.39
C SER A 46 1.36 7.63 -9.36
N ILE A 47 1.92 6.57 -8.79
CA ILE A 47 1.27 5.27 -8.75
C ILE A 47 1.33 4.78 -7.31
N ALA A 48 0.19 4.34 -6.77
CA ALA A 48 0.10 3.66 -5.49
C ALA A 48 -0.24 2.19 -5.70
N GLU A 49 0.44 1.30 -4.99
CA GLU A 49 0.15 -0.14 -4.99
C GLU A 49 -0.25 -0.57 -3.57
N LEU A 50 -1.42 -1.17 -3.45
CA LEU A 50 -1.98 -1.59 -2.18
C LEU A 50 -2.14 -3.12 -2.19
N PRO A 51 -1.66 -3.80 -1.13
CA PRO A 51 -1.88 -5.24 -0.99
C PRO A 51 -3.35 -5.50 -0.70
N MET A 52 -3.95 -6.45 -1.42
CA MET A 52 -5.33 -6.90 -1.15
C MET A 52 -5.38 -8.24 -0.42
N ASP A 53 -4.22 -8.82 -0.11
CA ASP A 53 -4.10 -10.07 0.62
C ASP A 53 -4.28 -9.85 2.13
N ASP A 54 -4.74 -10.88 2.85
CA ASP A 54 -4.81 -10.87 4.31
C ASP A 54 -3.39 -10.78 4.90
N ARG A 55 -3.22 -9.90 5.89
CA ARG A 55 -1.94 -9.65 6.57
C ARG A 55 -2.08 -9.85 8.06
N GLU A 56 -1.08 -10.49 8.63
CA GLU A 56 -0.95 -10.67 10.07
C GLU A 56 0.00 -9.63 10.66
N MET A 57 -0.38 -9.08 11.80
CA MET A 57 0.39 -8.09 12.54
C MET A 57 0.44 -8.48 14.01
N ALA A 58 1.63 -8.48 14.60
CA ALA A 58 1.79 -8.68 16.03
C ALA A 58 1.35 -7.43 16.79
N VAL A 59 0.43 -7.58 17.73
CA VAL A 59 -0.07 -6.50 18.57
C VAL A 59 0.38 -6.73 20.01
N PHE A 60 0.90 -5.67 20.63
CA PHE A 60 1.25 -5.66 22.04
C PHE A 60 0.48 -4.57 22.77
N VAL A 61 -0.50 -4.98 23.57
CA VAL A 61 -1.33 -4.05 24.34
C VAL A 61 -0.90 -4.10 25.79
N LYS A 62 -0.53 -2.94 26.33
CA LYS A 62 -0.34 -2.73 27.75
C LYS A 62 -1.57 -2.01 28.29
N GLY A 63 -2.22 -2.62 29.27
CA GLY A 63 -3.42 -2.09 29.90
C GLY A 63 -3.35 -2.18 31.42
N ARG A 64 -4.28 -1.50 32.08
CA ARG A 64 -4.52 -1.66 33.50
C ARG A 64 -5.85 -2.37 33.69
N SER A 65 -5.86 -3.44 34.47
CA SER A 65 -7.08 -4.17 34.80
C SER A 65 -7.98 -3.33 35.72
N GLN A 66 -9.22 -3.79 35.91
CA GLN A 66 -10.20 -3.15 36.79
C GLN A 66 -9.73 -3.06 38.24
N ASP A 67 -8.91 -4.01 38.69
CA ASP A 67 -8.31 -4.05 40.02
C ASP A 67 -6.90 -3.41 40.06
N PHE A 68 -6.62 -2.52 39.10
CA PHE A 68 -5.43 -1.67 39.12
C PHE A 68 -4.09 -2.43 38.94
N GLN A 69 -4.12 -3.64 38.36
CA GLN A 69 -2.91 -4.39 38.01
C GLN A 69 -2.45 -4.07 36.59
N SER A 70 -1.14 -4.12 36.35
CA SER A 70 -0.56 -3.97 35.02
C SER A 70 -0.68 -5.28 34.25
N VAL A 71 -1.35 -5.26 33.10
CA VAL A 71 -1.53 -6.43 32.24
C VAL A 71 -0.90 -6.15 30.87
N ALA A 72 -0.16 -7.13 30.36
CA ALA A 72 0.41 -7.09 29.02
C ALA A 72 -0.18 -8.24 28.20
N ILE A 73 -0.77 -7.91 27.06
CA ILE A 73 -1.37 -8.87 26.13
C ILE A 73 -0.55 -8.85 24.85
N GLN A 74 -0.03 -10.01 24.45
CA GLN A 74 0.54 -10.25 23.14
C GLN A 74 -0.47 -11.05 22.31
N GLY A 75 -0.72 -10.60 21.09
CA GLY A 75 -1.63 -11.29 20.17
C GLY A 75 -1.31 -10.99 18.72
N THR A 76 -2.04 -11.63 17.82
CA THR A 76 -1.94 -11.43 16.38
C THR A 76 -3.25 -10.87 15.87
N LEU A 77 -3.19 -9.77 15.12
CA LEU A 77 -4.31 -9.18 14.41
C LEU A 77 -4.19 -9.50 12.93
N THR A 78 -5.18 -10.17 12.37
CA THR A 78 -5.31 -10.36 10.91
C THR A 78 -6.17 -9.24 10.35
N TRP A 79 -5.69 -8.57 9.30
CA TRP A 79 -6.39 -7.48 8.63
C TRP A 79 -6.27 -7.60 7.11
N HIS A 80 -7.27 -7.06 6.40
CA HIS A 80 -7.23 -6.87 4.95
C HIS A 80 -7.80 -5.51 4.57
N VAL A 81 -7.46 -5.06 3.37
CA VAL A 81 -7.92 -3.78 2.84
C VAL A 81 -9.34 -3.94 2.29
N ALA A 82 -10.31 -3.28 2.94
CA ALA A 82 -11.69 -3.24 2.46
C ALA A 82 -11.91 -2.17 1.37
N ASP A 83 -11.31 -0.99 1.53
CA ASP A 83 -11.38 0.11 0.57
C ASP A 83 -9.96 0.62 0.24
N PRO A 84 -9.42 0.25 -0.94
CA PRO A 84 -8.07 0.65 -1.33
C PRO A 84 -7.94 2.12 -1.70
N GLU A 85 -9.01 2.77 -2.17
CA GLU A 85 -8.95 4.19 -2.55
C GLU A 85 -8.89 5.07 -1.32
N LEU A 86 -9.70 4.75 -0.30
CA LEU A 86 -9.66 5.43 1.00
C LEU A 86 -8.33 5.20 1.73
N LEU A 87 -7.78 3.98 1.67
CA LEU A 87 -6.51 3.68 2.32
C LEU A 87 -5.35 4.46 1.65
N ALA A 88 -5.35 4.54 0.32
CA ALA A 88 -4.35 5.31 -0.43
C ALA A 88 -4.40 6.82 -0.15
N SER A 89 -5.55 7.35 0.29
CA SER A 89 -5.65 8.77 0.68
C SER A 89 -5.13 9.05 2.10
N ARG A 90 -5.00 8.02 2.94
CA ARG A 90 -4.61 8.14 4.36
C ARG A 90 -3.16 7.77 4.61
N VAL A 91 -2.68 6.75 3.89
CA VAL A 91 -1.31 6.24 4.01
C VAL A 91 -0.65 6.31 2.63
N ASP A 92 0.59 6.78 2.60
CA ASP A 92 1.33 6.92 1.35
C ASP A 92 1.86 5.56 0.89
N PHE A 93 1.16 4.94 -0.06
CA PHE A 93 1.54 3.70 -0.74
C PHE A 93 2.23 3.94 -2.10
N SER A 94 2.82 5.12 -2.30
CA SER A 94 3.41 5.49 -3.59
C SER A 94 4.62 4.64 -3.95
N LEU A 95 4.69 4.21 -5.21
CA LEU A 95 5.84 3.51 -5.79
C LEU A 95 6.85 4.51 -6.39
N GLY A 96 8.12 4.18 -6.24
CA GLY A 96 9.25 4.78 -6.94
C GLY A 96 9.23 4.33 -8.39
N LEU A 97 8.90 5.23 -9.30
CA LEU A 97 8.66 4.88 -10.71
C LEU A 97 9.91 4.46 -11.49
N LEU A 98 11.10 4.78 -10.96
CA LEU A 98 12.38 4.38 -11.54
C LEU A 98 12.81 2.98 -11.07
N THR A 99 12.51 2.61 -9.83
CA THR A 99 13.01 1.40 -9.17
C THR A 99 11.93 0.33 -8.96
N GLY A 100 10.64 0.68 -9.00
CA GLY A 100 9.53 -0.21 -8.66
C GLY A 100 9.36 -0.47 -7.17
N ALA A 101 10.21 0.10 -6.32
CA ALA A 101 10.12 -0.04 -4.86
C ALA A 101 9.17 0.99 -4.25
N TYR A 102 8.56 0.70 -3.10
CA TYR A 102 7.80 1.71 -2.35
C TYR A 102 8.69 2.91 -1.99
N LYS A 103 8.15 4.13 -2.14
CA LYS A 103 8.87 5.38 -1.74
C LYS A 103 8.94 5.55 -0.23
N SER A 104 8.01 4.94 0.48
CA SER A 104 7.82 4.95 1.92
C SER A 104 7.83 3.51 2.45
N GLU A 105 7.82 3.33 3.76
CA GLU A 105 7.54 2.03 4.40
C GLU A 105 6.07 2.01 4.86
N PRO A 106 5.10 1.89 3.95
CA PRO A 106 3.69 2.09 4.27
C PRO A 106 3.14 1.03 5.23
N ILE A 107 3.72 -0.16 5.20
CA ILE A 107 3.31 -1.29 6.03
C ILE A 107 3.68 -1.03 7.49
N GLN A 108 4.91 -0.55 7.77
CA GLN A 108 5.34 -0.21 9.12
C GLN A 108 4.48 0.90 9.75
N ARG A 109 3.93 1.79 8.92
CA ARG A 109 3.03 2.87 9.36
C ARG A 109 1.65 2.39 9.79
N ILE A 110 1.25 1.19 9.40
CA ILE A 110 0.04 0.51 9.89
C ILE A 110 0.36 -0.26 11.17
N GLU A 111 1.60 -0.72 11.31
CA GLU A 111 2.07 -1.54 12.44
C GLU A 111 2.47 -0.75 13.68
N THR A 112 2.65 0.58 13.56
CA THR A 112 3.04 1.49 14.66
C THR A 112 1.86 2.34 15.12
#